data_AF-H0EMC7-F1
#
_entry.id   AF-H0EMC7-F1
#
_cell.length_a   1.000
_cell.length_b   1.000
_cell.length_c   1.000
_cell.angle_alpha   90.00
_cell.angle_beta   90.00
_cell.angle_gamma   90.00
#
_symmetry.space_group_name_H-M   'P 1'
#
loop_
_entity.id
_entity.type
_entity.pdbx_description
1 polymer ?
#
loop_
_entity_poly.entity_id
_entity_poly.type
_entity_poly.pdbx_seq_one_letter_code
_entity_poly.pdbx_strand_id
1 'polypeptide(L)'
;MVLQVPLFRLQCGVNSYDWGKVGKDSAAAKFAAATPAEGFSIQEDKPYAELVGESKAKEFQGAVSGQETSDKKEDEEKNKKALQTLFTSLMQSKPEDVEQASKDLIAAAKKEGSDFAGGGGPSNTGKELADLVVRLDSQFPGDIGLFVLFFLNYVKLEVGEAMFLKADDIHAYLSGNIIECMAASDNVVRAGFTPKFKDVDTLTSMLTYSYAPIEEQKMNPVDYPYVTLNREAYSSGSAATLYDPPIEEFSVVKTDLKKKGAKATFEAIEGPSIFICTSGEGKISVGPKVEEIKTGYVYFVGSTAEVVLESEGEEFTTFKAFCELHGKEDADANSCPELSMTSHTSEAVVLRGRA
;
A
#
# COMPACT_ATOMS: atom_id res chain seq x y z
N MET A 1 -7.52 -62.43 14.81
CA MET A 1 -8.11 -61.88 13.57
C MET A 1 -7.38 -60.59 13.27
N VAL A 2 -6.55 -60.54 12.23
CA VAL A 2 -5.87 -59.30 11.82
C VAL A 2 -6.94 -58.44 11.13
N LEU A 3 -7.36 -57.34 11.75
CA LEU A 3 -8.24 -56.37 11.13
C LEU A 3 -7.52 -55.78 9.91
N GLN A 4 -8.03 -56.06 8.71
CA GLN A 4 -7.53 -55.41 7.50
C GLN A 4 -7.78 -53.91 7.61
N VAL A 5 -6.71 -53.13 7.47
CA VAL A 5 -6.78 -51.67 7.38
C VAL A 5 -7.47 -51.32 6.06
N PRO A 6 -8.62 -50.61 6.08
CA PRO A 6 -9.31 -50.33 4.84
C PRO A 6 -8.53 -49.29 4.02
N LEU A 7 -8.29 -49.62 2.75
CA LEU A 7 -7.70 -48.74 1.75
C LEU A 7 -8.81 -48.21 0.85
N PHE A 8 -9.12 -46.92 0.96
CA PHE A 8 -10.14 -46.27 0.13
C PHE A 8 -9.46 -45.37 -0.91
N ARG A 9 -9.90 -45.46 -2.17
CA ARG A 9 -9.50 -44.54 -3.23
C ARG A 9 -10.33 -43.26 -3.09
N LEU A 10 -9.66 -42.14 -2.80
CA LEU A 10 -10.31 -40.83 -2.71
C LEU A 10 -10.67 -40.31 -4.11
N GLN A 11 -11.78 -39.60 -4.21
CA GLN A 11 -12.18 -38.84 -5.40
C GLN A 11 -11.71 -37.40 -5.25
N CYS A 12 -11.00 -36.89 -6.25
CA CYS A 12 -10.47 -35.53 -6.24
C CYS A 12 -11.34 -34.64 -7.15
N GLY A 13 -11.89 -33.55 -6.62
CA GLY A 13 -12.59 -32.53 -7.42
C GLY A 13 -11.60 -31.53 -8.04
N VAL A 14 -12.01 -30.83 -9.10
CA VAL A 14 -11.21 -29.78 -9.76
C VAL A 14 -11.92 -28.45 -9.72
N ASN A 15 -11.19 -27.41 -9.33
CA ASN A 15 -11.67 -26.05 -9.39
C ASN A 15 -11.24 -25.38 -10.70
N SER A 16 -12.13 -24.54 -11.22
CA SER A 16 -11.90 -23.76 -12.41
C SER A 16 -11.76 -22.31 -12.02
N TYR A 17 -10.69 -21.67 -12.47
CA TYR A 17 -10.49 -20.24 -12.33
C TYR A 17 -9.89 -19.70 -13.62
N ASP A 18 -10.26 -18.49 -14.00
CA ASP A 18 -10.02 -17.94 -15.34
C ASP A 18 -8.53 -17.81 -15.70
N TRP A 19 -7.65 -17.79 -14.69
CA TRP A 19 -6.18 -17.72 -14.81
C TRP A 19 -5.48 -19.10 -14.94
N GLY A 20 -6.23 -20.19 -14.99
CA GLY A 20 -5.69 -21.54 -15.06
C GLY A 20 -5.33 -22.04 -16.46
N LYS A 21 -4.55 -23.14 -16.57
CA LYS A 21 -4.30 -23.80 -17.85
C LYS A 21 -5.57 -24.43 -18.40
N VAL A 22 -5.78 -24.26 -19.69
CA VAL A 22 -7.04 -24.64 -20.33
C VAL A 22 -7.06 -26.12 -20.68
N GLY A 23 -8.19 -26.78 -20.39
CA GLY A 23 -8.50 -28.10 -20.93
C GLY A 23 -7.46 -29.16 -20.63
N LYS A 24 -7.15 -29.97 -21.66
CA LYS A 24 -6.15 -31.04 -21.57
C LYS A 24 -4.72 -30.56 -21.43
N ASP A 25 -4.43 -29.26 -21.42
CA ASP A 25 -3.08 -28.79 -21.13
C ASP A 25 -2.83 -28.61 -19.63
N SER A 26 -3.89 -28.59 -18.83
CA SER A 26 -3.78 -28.55 -17.37
C SER A 26 -3.36 -29.89 -16.76
N ALA A 27 -2.37 -29.84 -15.87
CA ALA A 27 -2.01 -30.97 -15.04
C ALA A 27 -3.15 -31.33 -14.05
N ALA A 28 -3.83 -30.33 -13.50
CA ALA A 28 -4.98 -30.51 -12.61
C ALA A 28 -6.15 -31.23 -13.33
N ALA A 29 -6.45 -30.86 -14.58
CA ALA A 29 -7.46 -31.53 -15.40
C ALA A 29 -7.08 -32.99 -15.69
N LYS A 30 -5.82 -33.25 -16.05
CA LYS A 30 -5.31 -34.62 -16.31
C LYS A 30 -5.40 -35.51 -15.07
N PHE A 31 -5.02 -34.99 -13.91
CA PHE A 31 -5.00 -35.78 -12.68
C PHE A 31 -6.40 -36.10 -12.16
N ALA A 32 -7.33 -35.17 -12.26
CA ALA A 32 -8.71 -35.46 -11.87
C ALA A 32 -9.47 -36.35 -12.86
N ALA A 33 -9.14 -36.29 -14.16
CA ALA A 33 -9.66 -37.23 -15.13
C ALA A 33 -9.20 -38.68 -14.86
N ALA A 34 -8.07 -38.86 -14.16
CA ALA A 34 -7.60 -40.18 -13.74
C ALA A 34 -8.35 -40.73 -12.50
N THR A 35 -9.01 -39.87 -11.72
CA THR A 35 -9.84 -40.24 -10.54
C THR A 35 -11.13 -39.40 -10.46
N PRO A 36 -12.02 -39.51 -11.46
CA PRO A 36 -13.14 -38.58 -11.60
C PRO A 36 -14.17 -38.77 -10.47
N ALA A 37 -14.62 -37.65 -9.89
CA ALA A 37 -15.91 -37.61 -9.21
C ALA A 37 -17.03 -37.89 -10.24
N GLU A 38 -18.20 -38.37 -9.80
CA GLU A 38 -19.30 -38.70 -10.72
C GLU A 38 -19.59 -37.53 -11.69
N GLY A 39 -19.47 -37.81 -13.00
CA GLY A 39 -19.77 -36.84 -14.07
C GLY A 39 -18.64 -35.89 -14.49
N PHE A 40 -17.42 -36.00 -13.92
CA PHE A 40 -16.32 -35.13 -14.34
C PHE A 40 -15.75 -35.52 -15.72
N SER A 41 -15.63 -34.51 -16.61
CA SER A 41 -14.90 -34.60 -17.87
C SER A 41 -14.10 -33.31 -18.07
N ILE A 42 -12.92 -33.42 -18.72
CA ILE A 42 -12.09 -32.26 -19.03
C ILE A 42 -12.84 -31.41 -20.05
N GLN A 43 -13.06 -30.14 -19.71
CA GLN A 43 -13.63 -29.17 -20.62
C GLN A 43 -12.49 -28.42 -21.31
N GLU A 44 -12.38 -28.59 -22.63
CA GLU A 44 -11.24 -28.12 -23.44
C GLU A 44 -11.09 -26.60 -23.47
N ASP A 45 -12.10 -25.86 -23.05
CA ASP A 45 -12.17 -24.41 -22.97
C ASP A 45 -12.07 -23.88 -21.53
N LYS A 46 -11.98 -24.77 -20.54
CA LYS A 46 -12.03 -24.44 -19.12
C LYS A 46 -10.62 -24.29 -18.51
N PRO A 47 -10.29 -23.14 -17.90
CA PRO A 47 -9.00 -22.91 -17.24
C PRO A 47 -8.92 -23.50 -15.83
N TYR A 48 -7.77 -24.11 -15.51
CA TYR A 48 -7.49 -24.85 -14.27
C TYR A 48 -6.22 -24.33 -13.57
N ALA A 49 -6.35 -23.83 -12.35
CA ALA A 49 -5.33 -23.08 -11.58
C ALA A 49 -3.94 -23.73 -11.44
N GLU A 50 -2.83 -23.02 -11.78
CA GLU A 50 -1.46 -23.57 -11.65
C GLU A 50 -0.40 -22.74 -10.88
N LEU A 51 -0.47 -21.39 -10.74
CA LEU A 51 0.67 -20.62 -10.18
C LEU A 51 0.89 -20.81 -8.66
N VAL A 52 -0.11 -20.50 -7.83
CA VAL A 52 -0.05 -20.73 -6.36
C VAL A 52 -0.28 -22.20 -5.98
N GLY A 53 -0.63 -23.04 -6.96
CA GLY A 53 -1.05 -24.43 -6.77
C GLY A 53 -2.50 -24.58 -6.29
N GLU A 54 -3.28 -25.44 -6.94
CA GLU A 54 -4.70 -25.65 -6.65
C GLU A 54 -4.94 -26.08 -5.18
N SER A 55 -4.05 -26.89 -4.61
CA SER A 55 -4.14 -27.30 -3.20
C SER A 55 -4.10 -26.10 -2.27
N LYS A 56 -3.16 -25.16 -2.48
CA LYS A 56 -2.99 -24.00 -1.62
C LYS A 56 -4.13 -23.00 -1.77
N ALA A 57 -4.63 -22.81 -2.99
CA ALA A 57 -5.81 -21.99 -3.22
C ALA A 57 -7.06 -22.56 -2.54
N LYS A 58 -7.27 -23.89 -2.62
CA LYS A 58 -8.37 -24.59 -1.93
C LYS A 58 -8.22 -24.56 -0.42
N GLU A 59 -7.01 -24.78 0.10
CA GLU A 59 -6.70 -24.67 1.52
C GLU A 59 -7.02 -23.27 2.06
N PHE A 60 -6.65 -22.22 1.31
CA PHE A 60 -6.98 -20.84 1.66
C PHE A 60 -8.50 -20.60 1.68
N GLN A 61 -9.20 -20.96 0.59
CA GLN A 61 -10.65 -20.79 0.50
C GLN A 61 -11.38 -21.57 1.61
N GLY A 62 -10.99 -22.81 1.87
CA GLY A 62 -11.57 -23.61 2.95
C GLY A 62 -11.24 -23.08 4.35
N ALA A 63 -10.10 -22.40 4.52
CA ALA A 63 -9.74 -21.78 5.78
C ALA A 63 -10.55 -20.50 6.05
N VAL A 64 -10.81 -19.69 5.02
CA VAL A 64 -11.35 -18.34 5.15
C VAL A 64 -12.87 -18.27 4.91
N SER A 65 -13.45 -19.21 4.16
CA SER A 65 -14.87 -19.16 3.78
C SER A 65 -15.81 -19.16 5.00
N GLY A 66 -16.69 -18.15 5.07
CA GLY A 66 -17.63 -17.93 6.16
C GLY A 66 -17.02 -17.26 7.41
N GLN A 67 -15.74 -16.88 7.35
CA GLN A 67 -15.02 -16.18 8.41
C GLN A 67 -14.12 -15.06 7.86
N GLU A 68 -14.43 -14.55 6.67
CA GLU A 68 -13.69 -13.51 5.93
C GLU A 68 -13.52 -12.24 6.78
N THR A 69 -14.60 -11.84 7.45
CA THR A 69 -14.68 -10.64 8.29
C THR A 69 -14.99 -10.99 9.75
N SER A 70 -14.54 -12.15 10.23
CA SER A 70 -14.78 -12.57 11.61
C SER A 70 -13.99 -11.70 12.59
N ASP A 71 -14.67 -11.16 13.61
CA ASP A 71 -14.05 -10.41 14.72
C ASP A 71 -13.39 -11.33 15.75
N LYS A 72 -13.44 -12.65 15.56
CA LYS A 72 -12.82 -13.61 16.48
C LYS A 72 -11.33 -13.69 16.18
N LYS A 73 -10.52 -13.41 17.20
CA LYS A 73 -9.06 -13.52 17.14
C LYS A 73 -8.55 -14.87 16.63
N GLU A 74 -9.22 -15.97 16.96
CA GLU A 74 -8.84 -17.31 16.47
C GLU A 74 -9.04 -17.46 14.95
N ASP A 75 -10.15 -16.93 14.42
CA ASP A 75 -10.42 -16.93 12.99
C ASP A 75 -9.44 -16.01 12.27
N GLU A 76 -9.10 -14.88 12.89
CA GLU A 76 -8.13 -13.91 12.37
C GLU A 76 -6.73 -14.53 12.19
N GLU A 77 -6.22 -15.19 13.23
CA GLU A 77 -4.91 -15.84 13.17
C GLU A 77 -4.89 -17.00 12.16
N LYS A 78 -6.00 -17.74 12.03
CA LYS A 78 -6.14 -18.79 11.01
C LYS A 78 -6.14 -18.22 9.60
N ASN A 79 -6.85 -17.12 9.36
CA ASN A 79 -6.91 -16.43 8.07
C ASN A 79 -5.54 -15.85 7.69
N LYS A 80 -4.85 -15.18 8.63
CA LYS A 80 -3.48 -14.68 8.43
C LYS A 80 -2.52 -15.79 8.02
N LYS A 81 -2.56 -16.93 8.71
CA LYS A 81 -1.71 -18.07 8.39
C LYS A 81 -2.01 -18.68 7.01
N ALA A 82 -3.29 -18.73 6.64
CA ALA A 82 -3.70 -19.18 5.32
C ALA A 82 -3.19 -18.22 4.23
N LEU A 83 -3.31 -16.91 4.46
CA LEU A 83 -2.82 -15.86 3.57
C LEU A 83 -1.29 -15.91 3.44
N GLN A 84 -0.57 -16.09 4.54
CA GLN A 84 0.88 -16.30 4.56
C GLN A 84 1.28 -17.49 3.71
N THR A 85 0.61 -18.62 3.87
CA THR A 85 0.89 -19.83 3.10
C THR A 85 0.69 -19.60 1.60
N LEU A 86 -0.41 -18.94 1.23
CA LEU A 86 -0.74 -18.64 -0.16
C LEU A 86 0.28 -17.66 -0.77
N PHE A 87 0.60 -16.58 -0.06
CA PHE A 87 1.56 -15.57 -0.50
C PHE A 87 2.98 -16.14 -0.61
N THR A 88 3.39 -16.98 0.34
CA THR A 88 4.69 -17.68 0.29
C THR A 88 4.79 -18.58 -0.94
N SER A 89 3.72 -19.32 -1.26
CA SER A 89 3.65 -20.15 -2.47
C SER A 89 3.86 -19.33 -3.74
N LEU A 90 3.23 -18.16 -3.82
CA LEU A 90 3.44 -17.23 -4.94
C LEU A 90 4.91 -16.78 -5.00
N MET A 91 5.45 -16.26 -3.88
CA MET A 91 6.80 -15.70 -3.85
C MET A 91 7.91 -16.72 -4.11
N GLN A 92 7.64 -18.02 -3.89
CA GLN A 92 8.55 -19.13 -4.19
C GLN A 92 8.39 -19.71 -5.61
N SER A 93 7.46 -19.17 -6.41
CA SER A 93 7.27 -19.60 -7.80
C SER A 93 8.52 -19.35 -8.63
N LYS A 94 8.78 -20.24 -9.60
CA LYS A 94 9.96 -20.11 -10.46
C LYS A 94 9.79 -18.91 -11.41
N PRO A 95 10.87 -18.18 -11.73
CA PRO A 95 10.80 -17.04 -12.64
C PRO A 95 10.16 -17.37 -13.99
N GLU A 96 10.42 -18.55 -14.54
CA GLU A 96 9.87 -18.98 -15.83
C GLU A 96 8.36 -19.20 -15.78
N ASP A 97 7.86 -19.72 -14.65
CA ASP A 97 6.43 -19.93 -14.43
C ASP A 97 5.70 -18.59 -14.27
N VAL A 98 6.32 -17.63 -13.57
CA VAL A 98 5.83 -16.25 -13.43
C VAL A 98 5.77 -15.54 -14.77
N GLU A 99 6.83 -15.64 -15.59
CA GLU A 99 6.89 -15.01 -16.91
C GLU A 99 5.85 -15.58 -17.88
N GLN A 100 5.60 -16.89 -17.81
CA GLN A 100 4.55 -17.51 -18.63
C GLN A 100 3.17 -17.08 -18.15
N ALA A 101 2.92 -17.13 -16.84
CA ALA A 101 1.64 -16.74 -16.27
C ALA A 101 1.34 -15.26 -16.51
N SER A 102 2.36 -14.38 -16.54
CA SER A 102 2.14 -12.95 -16.77
C SER A 102 1.57 -12.70 -18.17
N LYS A 103 2.07 -13.41 -19.19
CA LYS A 103 1.57 -13.29 -20.58
C LYS A 103 0.08 -13.64 -20.64
N ASP A 104 -0.32 -14.69 -19.93
CA ASP A 104 -1.71 -15.13 -19.85
C ASP A 104 -2.56 -14.11 -19.09
N LEU A 105 -2.05 -13.58 -17.97
CA LEU A 105 -2.69 -12.52 -17.18
C LEU A 105 -2.93 -11.26 -18.02
N ILE A 106 -1.95 -10.82 -18.81
CA ILE A 106 -2.07 -9.65 -19.69
C ILE A 106 -3.06 -9.91 -20.82
N ALA A 107 -3.08 -11.12 -21.39
CA ALA A 107 -4.06 -11.49 -22.41
C ALA A 107 -5.48 -11.44 -21.84
N ALA A 108 -5.69 -11.95 -20.62
CA ALA A 108 -6.97 -11.89 -19.92
C ALA A 108 -7.39 -10.44 -19.64
N ALA A 109 -6.51 -9.62 -19.06
CA ALA A 109 -6.77 -8.20 -18.79
C ALA A 109 -7.21 -7.43 -20.04
N LYS A 110 -6.51 -7.63 -21.17
CA LYS A 110 -6.85 -6.97 -22.46
C LYS A 110 -8.16 -7.46 -23.06
N LYS A 111 -8.51 -8.73 -22.85
CA LYS A 111 -9.71 -9.36 -23.42
C LYS A 111 -10.97 -9.05 -22.60
N GLU A 112 -10.87 -9.13 -21.28
CA GLU A 112 -12.02 -9.09 -20.36
C GLU A 112 -12.41 -7.66 -19.99
N GLY A 113 -11.46 -6.73 -19.92
CA GLY A 113 -11.74 -5.33 -19.62
C GLY A 113 -12.53 -5.16 -18.32
N SER A 114 -13.80 -4.75 -18.40
CA SER A 114 -14.65 -4.55 -17.22
C SER A 114 -14.95 -5.82 -16.43
N ASP A 115 -14.94 -6.99 -17.07
CA ASP A 115 -15.24 -8.27 -16.43
C ASP A 115 -13.99 -8.90 -15.78
N PHE A 116 -12.82 -8.28 -15.97
CA PHE A 116 -11.55 -8.81 -15.49
C PHE A 116 -11.54 -9.00 -13.97
N ALA A 117 -10.94 -10.11 -13.53
CA ALA A 117 -10.85 -10.49 -12.12
C ALA A 117 -12.23 -10.54 -11.42
N GLY A 118 -13.25 -11.05 -12.11
CA GLY A 118 -14.61 -11.18 -11.57
C GLY A 118 -15.37 -9.85 -11.48
N GLY A 119 -15.01 -8.87 -12.30
CA GLY A 119 -15.62 -7.53 -12.29
C GLY A 119 -14.98 -6.53 -11.33
N GLY A 120 -13.91 -6.92 -10.63
CA GLY A 120 -13.17 -6.07 -9.68
C GLY A 120 -13.40 -6.46 -8.22
N GLY A 121 -12.95 -5.59 -7.31
CA GLY A 121 -13.09 -5.74 -5.86
C GLY A 121 -13.82 -4.57 -5.21
N PRO A 122 -13.90 -4.53 -3.87
CA PRO A 122 -14.61 -3.48 -3.13
C PRO A 122 -14.14 -2.05 -3.44
N SER A 123 -12.87 -1.88 -3.84
CA SER A 123 -12.23 -0.58 -4.04
C SER A 123 -11.85 -0.29 -5.49
N ASN A 124 -12.18 -1.17 -6.44
CA ASN A 124 -11.78 -1.02 -7.85
C ASN A 124 -12.67 -1.86 -8.77
N THR A 125 -12.91 -1.33 -9.96
CA THR A 125 -13.59 -2.05 -11.03
C THR A 125 -12.64 -3.02 -11.75
N GLY A 126 -13.19 -4.04 -12.40
CA GLY A 126 -12.42 -4.96 -13.24
C GLY A 126 -11.62 -4.21 -14.31
N LYS A 127 -12.22 -3.16 -14.89
CA LYS A 127 -11.54 -2.30 -15.88
C LYS A 127 -10.32 -1.61 -15.29
N GLU A 128 -10.42 -1.06 -14.09
CA GLU A 128 -9.29 -0.39 -13.43
C GLU A 128 -8.15 -1.38 -13.12
N LEU A 129 -8.48 -2.59 -12.66
CA LEU A 129 -7.48 -3.64 -12.46
C LEU A 129 -6.84 -4.09 -13.76
N ALA A 130 -7.62 -4.25 -14.84
CA ALA A 130 -7.11 -4.63 -16.15
C ALA A 130 -6.16 -3.58 -16.71
N ASP A 131 -6.56 -2.31 -16.70
CA ASP A 131 -5.73 -1.19 -17.15
C ASP A 131 -4.44 -1.09 -16.31
N LEU A 132 -4.56 -1.30 -14.98
CA LEU A 132 -3.44 -1.26 -14.05
C LEU A 132 -2.43 -2.38 -14.35
N VAL A 133 -2.88 -3.62 -14.49
CA VAL A 133 -2.04 -4.78 -14.80
C VAL A 133 -1.32 -4.59 -16.14
N VAL A 134 -2.01 -4.12 -17.18
CA VAL A 134 -1.41 -3.82 -18.49
C VAL A 134 -0.36 -2.70 -18.38
N ARG A 135 -0.63 -1.64 -17.62
CA ARG A 135 0.32 -0.55 -17.40
C ARG A 135 1.55 -1.03 -16.65
N LEU A 136 1.39 -1.79 -15.56
CA LEU A 136 2.51 -2.28 -14.76
C LEU A 136 3.38 -3.27 -15.53
N ASP A 137 2.81 -4.13 -16.37
CA ASP A 137 3.59 -5.02 -17.24
C ASP A 137 4.39 -4.24 -18.28
N SER A 138 3.88 -3.11 -18.79
CA SER A 138 4.65 -2.26 -19.69
C SER A 138 5.89 -1.64 -19.03
N GLN A 139 5.87 -1.48 -17.69
CA GLN A 139 6.98 -0.92 -16.90
C GLN A 139 7.91 -2.02 -16.36
N PHE A 140 7.34 -3.16 -15.97
CA PHE A 140 8.01 -4.32 -15.39
C PHE A 140 7.52 -5.62 -16.06
N PRO A 141 7.95 -5.89 -17.30
CA PRO A 141 7.45 -7.03 -18.07
C PRO A 141 7.71 -8.36 -17.35
N GLY A 142 6.65 -9.13 -17.12
CA GLY A 142 6.75 -10.46 -16.49
C GLY A 142 7.19 -10.47 -15.03
N ASP A 143 7.09 -9.36 -14.31
CA ASP A 143 7.45 -9.30 -12.89
C ASP A 143 6.37 -9.96 -12.00
N ILE A 144 6.81 -10.64 -10.94
CA ILE A 144 5.94 -11.27 -9.93
C ILE A 144 5.01 -10.27 -9.23
N GLY A 145 5.38 -8.99 -9.21
CA GLY A 145 4.56 -7.89 -8.72
C GLY A 145 3.17 -7.84 -9.33
N LEU A 146 3.03 -8.27 -10.60
CA LEU A 146 1.74 -8.35 -11.29
C LEU A 146 0.75 -9.28 -10.57
N PHE A 147 1.27 -10.33 -9.92
CA PHE A 147 0.47 -11.27 -9.12
C PHE A 147 0.34 -10.81 -7.68
N VAL A 148 1.41 -10.24 -7.11
CA VAL A 148 1.40 -9.68 -5.76
C VAL A 148 0.28 -8.65 -5.62
N LEU A 149 0.02 -7.84 -6.66
CA LEU A 149 -1.09 -6.88 -6.73
C LEU A 149 -2.44 -7.44 -6.24
N PHE A 150 -2.75 -8.71 -6.53
CA PHE A 150 -4.01 -9.34 -6.14
C PHE A 150 -4.13 -9.63 -4.64
N PHE A 151 -3.03 -9.55 -3.90
CA PHE A 151 -2.98 -9.64 -2.44
C PHE A 151 -3.05 -8.25 -1.79
N LEU A 152 -3.09 -7.18 -2.60
CA LEU A 152 -3.03 -5.81 -2.15
C LEU A 152 -4.34 -5.06 -2.45
N ASN A 153 -4.60 -4.05 -1.64
CA ASN A 153 -5.58 -3.00 -1.92
C ASN A 153 -4.98 -2.01 -2.91
N TYR A 154 -5.74 -1.66 -3.96
CA TYR A 154 -5.40 -0.58 -4.87
C TYR A 154 -6.10 0.70 -4.42
N VAL A 155 -5.32 1.71 -4.05
CA VAL A 155 -5.79 2.92 -3.37
C VAL A 155 -5.40 4.16 -4.15
N LYS A 156 -6.39 5.03 -4.37
CA LYS A 156 -6.20 6.37 -4.91
C LYS A 156 -6.39 7.38 -3.79
N LEU A 157 -5.40 8.25 -3.63
CA LEU A 157 -5.46 9.33 -2.65
C LEU A 157 -5.71 10.64 -3.39
N GLU A 158 -6.72 11.36 -2.95
CA GLU A 158 -6.97 12.73 -3.37
C GLU A 158 -6.01 13.70 -2.68
N VAL A 159 -5.83 14.90 -3.24
CA VAL A 159 -4.94 15.91 -2.65
C VAL A 159 -5.40 16.26 -1.23
N GLY A 160 -4.52 16.02 -0.26
CA GLY A 160 -4.79 16.25 1.16
C GLY A 160 -5.23 15.00 1.92
N GLU A 161 -5.57 13.90 1.24
CA GLU A 161 -5.64 12.59 1.90
C GLU A 161 -4.23 12.09 2.22
N ALA A 162 -4.11 11.30 3.28
CA ALA A 162 -2.85 10.70 3.69
C ALA A 162 -3.08 9.28 4.19
N MET A 163 -2.04 8.47 4.12
CA MET A 163 -2.01 7.12 4.65
C MET A 163 -0.79 6.93 5.52
N PHE A 164 -0.97 6.21 6.62
CA PHE A 164 0.13 5.75 7.45
C PHE A 164 0.44 4.28 7.13
N LEU A 165 1.68 4.03 6.73
CA LEU A 165 2.17 2.69 6.39
C LEU A 165 2.90 2.11 7.60
N LYS A 166 2.36 1.02 8.14
CA LYS A 166 2.95 0.35 9.31
C LYS A 166 4.17 -0.47 8.89
N ALA A 167 5.04 -0.71 9.86
CA ALA A 167 6.09 -1.72 9.71
C ALA A 167 5.46 -3.07 9.33
N ASP A 168 6.19 -3.84 8.52
CA ASP A 168 5.81 -5.18 8.09
C ASP A 168 4.50 -5.28 7.28
N ASP A 169 4.05 -4.18 6.68
CA ASP A 169 3.02 -4.16 5.63
C ASP A 169 3.69 -3.88 4.27
N ILE A 170 3.48 -4.75 3.27
CA ILE A 170 3.96 -4.49 1.90
C ILE A 170 3.21 -3.30 1.32
N HIS A 171 3.91 -2.44 0.58
CA HIS A 171 3.28 -1.37 -0.19
C HIS A 171 4.12 -1.00 -1.41
N ALA A 172 3.49 -0.30 -2.36
CA ALA A 172 4.14 0.24 -3.55
C ALA A 172 3.42 1.52 -4.02
N TYR A 173 4.18 2.56 -4.33
CA TYR A 173 3.67 3.77 -5.00
C TYR A 173 3.76 3.63 -6.53
N LEU A 174 2.73 4.07 -7.27
CA LEU A 174 2.56 3.81 -8.70
C LEU A 174 2.35 5.05 -9.62
N SER A 175 1.42 6.00 -9.37
CA SER A 175 0.89 7.07 -10.30
C SER A 175 0.43 8.53 -9.76
N GLY A 176 1.05 9.75 -9.99
CA GLY A 176 0.93 11.11 -9.31
C GLY A 176 2.12 11.79 -8.49
N ASN A 177 1.92 12.44 -7.32
CA ASN A 177 3.02 13.07 -6.50
C ASN A 177 2.65 13.09 -5.00
N ILE A 178 3.61 12.86 -4.09
CA ILE A 178 3.35 12.80 -2.64
C ILE A 178 4.39 13.58 -1.81
N ILE A 179 4.00 13.92 -0.58
CA ILE A 179 4.92 14.22 0.51
C ILE A 179 5.09 12.94 1.31
N GLU A 180 6.34 12.49 1.46
CA GLU A 180 6.70 11.31 2.22
C GLU A 180 7.56 11.71 3.42
N CYS A 181 7.19 11.25 4.60
CA CYS A 181 7.97 11.41 5.81
C CYS A 181 8.14 10.04 6.44
N MET A 182 9.35 9.72 6.83
CA MET A 182 9.71 8.40 7.36
C MET A 182 10.68 8.55 8.53
N ALA A 183 10.73 7.53 9.37
CA ALA A 183 11.84 7.37 10.30
C ALA A 183 13.13 7.20 9.50
N ALA A 184 14.25 7.70 10.03
CA ALA A 184 15.56 7.62 9.38
C ALA A 184 16.05 6.15 9.30
N SER A 185 15.62 5.44 8.26
CA SER A 185 15.89 4.02 8.03
C SER A 185 15.83 3.69 6.55
N ASP A 186 16.87 3.02 6.04
CA ASP A 186 16.93 2.53 4.65
C ASP A 186 16.64 1.02 4.53
N ASN A 187 16.07 0.41 5.58
CA ASN A 187 15.76 -1.02 5.58
C ASN A 187 14.56 -1.32 4.67
N VAL A 188 14.82 -1.93 3.52
CA VAL A 188 13.78 -2.27 2.52
C VAL A 188 13.87 -3.73 2.11
N VAL A 189 12.84 -4.50 2.42
CA VAL A 189 12.59 -5.85 1.88
C VAL A 189 11.60 -5.75 0.72
N ARG A 190 11.94 -6.32 -0.44
CA ARG A 190 11.20 -6.11 -1.70
C ARG A 190 10.36 -7.31 -2.09
N ALA A 191 9.15 -7.05 -2.56
CA ALA A 191 8.17 -8.08 -2.97
C ALA A 191 7.95 -8.20 -4.49
N GLY A 192 8.39 -7.23 -5.30
CA GLY A 192 8.13 -7.21 -6.74
C GLY A 192 8.49 -5.85 -7.36
N PHE A 193 8.20 -5.70 -8.65
CA PHE A 193 8.44 -4.50 -9.45
C PHE A 193 9.85 -3.95 -9.29
N THR A 194 10.84 -4.85 -9.33
CA THR A 194 12.21 -4.46 -9.08
C THR A 194 13.21 -5.45 -9.69
N PRO A 195 14.28 -4.93 -10.33
CA PRO A 195 15.40 -5.77 -10.74
C PRO A 195 16.34 -6.09 -9.56
N LYS A 196 16.16 -5.44 -8.40
CA LYS A 196 17.01 -5.64 -7.22
C LYS A 196 16.70 -6.97 -6.52
N PHE A 197 17.59 -7.34 -5.61
CA PHE A 197 17.45 -8.53 -4.76
C PHE A 197 16.14 -8.49 -3.97
N LYS A 198 15.49 -9.67 -3.88
CA LYS A 198 14.26 -9.94 -3.15
C LYS A 198 14.56 -11.06 -2.16
N ASP A 199 14.56 -10.73 -0.86
CA ASP A 199 14.73 -11.71 0.21
C ASP A 199 13.37 -12.33 0.56
N VAL A 200 13.02 -13.40 -0.14
CA VAL A 200 11.70 -14.04 -0.04
C VAL A 200 11.45 -14.63 1.35
N ASP A 201 12.48 -15.20 1.99
CA ASP A 201 12.33 -15.86 3.29
C ASP A 201 12.09 -14.82 4.39
N THR A 202 12.86 -13.73 4.41
CA THR A 202 12.62 -12.60 5.33
C THR A 202 11.28 -11.95 5.05
N LEU A 203 10.94 -11.70 3.77
CA LEU A 203 9.66 -11.10 3.39
C LEU A 203 8.47 -11.91 3.91
N THR A 204 8.43 -13.21 3.63
CA THR A 204 7.25 -14.03 3.97
C THR A 204 7.12 -14.32 5.46
N SER A 205 8.19 -14.17 6.23
CA SER A 205 8.17 -14.39 7.69
C SER A 205 7.89 -13.12 8.50
N MET A 206 8.27 -11.94 8.00
CA MET A 206 8.10 -10.68 8.74
C MET A 206 6.68 -10.10 8.66
N LEU A 207 5.95 -10.33 7.56
CA LEU A 207 4.69 -9.64 7.29
C LEU A 207 3.62 -9.90 8.35
N THR A 208 2.83 -8.87 8.65
CA THR A 208 1.70 -8.99 9.59
C THR A 208 0.54 -9.82 9.06
N TYR A 209 0.42 -9.89 7.72
CA TYR A 209 -0.73 -10.46 7.00
C TYR A 209 -2.09 -9.89 7.45
N SER A 210 -2.10 -8.68 8.03
CA SER A 210 -3.33 -7.97 8.34
C SER A 210 -4.19 -7.84 7.08
N TYR A 211 -5.50 -8.01 7.22
CA TYR A 211 -6.48 -7.84 6.14
C TYR A 211 -7.56 -6.84 6.53
N ALA A 212 -7.25 -5.96 7.47
CA ALA A 212 -8.19 -4.93 7.91
C ALA A 212 -8.54 -3.97 6.77
N PRO A 213 -9.75 -3.36 6.77
CA PRO A 213 -10.19 -2.43 5.75
C PRO A 213 -9.22 -1.27 5.53
N ILE A 214 -9.13 -0.81 4.28
CA ILE A 214 -8.22 0.28 3.90
C ILE A 214 -8.50 1.60 4.65
N GLU A 215 -9.76 1.83 5.03
CA GLU A 215 -10.17 3.02 5.78
C GLU A 215 -9.44 3.14 7.13
N GLU A 216 -8.96 2.03 7.71
CA GLU A 216 -8.16 2.08 8.93
C GLU A 216 -6.71 2.54 8.72
N GLN A 217 -6.22 2.55 7.47
CA GLN A 217 -4.89 3.07 7.12
C GLN A 217 -4.95 4.53 6.64
N LYS A 218 -6.11 5.00 6.19
CA LYS A 218 -6.32 6.42 5.89
C LYS A 218 -6.24 7.21 7.19
N MET A 219 -5.45 8.27 7.15
CA MET A 219 -5.35 9.20 8.26
C MET A 219 -6.58 10.12 8.27
N ASN A 220 -7.03 10.48 9.47
CA ASN A 220 -8.06 11.50 9.67
C ASN A 220 -7.37 12.77 10.17
N PRO A 221 -6.88 13.63 9.26
CA PRO A 221 -6.12 14.80 9.66
C PRO A 221 -7.03 15.82 10.34
N VAL A 222 -6.47 16.57 11.28
CA VAL A 222 -7.20 17.53 12.13
C VAL A 222 -6.59 18.92 12.01
N ASP A 223 -7.28 19.95 12.50
CA ASP A 223 -6.68 21.28 12.56
C ASP A 223 -5.47 21.28 13.51
N TYR A 224 -4.36 21.87 13.08
CA TYR A 224 -3.17 21.99 13.93
C TYR A 224 -3.42 23.07 15.00
N PRO A 225 -3.32 22.75 16.30
CA PRO A 225 -3.74 23.68 17.35
C PRO A 225 -2.70 24.75 17.68
N TYR A 226 -1.41 24.53 17.38
CA TYR A 226 -0.31 25.40 17.79
C TYR A 226 0.11 26.40 16.69
N VAL A 227 -0.88 26.97 16.01
CA VAL A 227 -0.68 27.98 14.96
C VAL A 227 -1.75 29.07 15.05
N THR A 228 -1.31 30.32 14.97
CA THR A 228 -2.19 31.49 14.89
C THR A 228 -2.29 31.97 13.45
N LEU A 229 -3.50 32.00 12.91
CA LEU A 229 -3.81 32.58 11.61
C LEU A 229 -4.24 34.04 11.74
N ASN A 230 -3.70 34.93 10.90
CA ASN A 230 -4.14 36.33 10.89
C ASN A 230 -5.53 36.49 10.22
N ARG A 231 -6.06 37.73 10.26
CA ARG A 231 -7.38 38.04 9.67
C ARG A 231 -7.49 37.66 8.19
N GLU A 232 -6.47 37.93 7.40
CA GLU A 232 -6.48 37.62 5.96
C GLU A 232 -6.53 36.10 5.72
N ALA A 233 -5.74 35.33 6.47
CA ALA A 233 -5.76 33.88 6.44
C ALA A 233 -7.14 33.33 6.84
N TYR A 234 -7.69 33.78 7.98
CA TYR A 234 -9.00 33.33 8.45
C TYR A 234 -10.12 33.66 7.44
N SER A 235 -10.13 34.88 6.90
CA SER A 235 -11.19 35.32 5.98
C SER A 235 -11.15 34.65 4.59
N SER A 236 -10.04 34.01 4.23
CA SER A 236 -9.84 33.33 2.94
C SER A 236 -10.03 31.82 3.01
N GLY A 237 -10.35 31.27 4.18
CA GLY A 237 -10.40 29.82 4.38
C GLY A 237 -9.02 29.17 4.26
N SER A 238 -7.97 29.91 4.63
CA SER A 238 -6.64 29.35 4.85
C SER A 238 -6.66 28.40 6.05
N ALA A 239 -5.82 27.38 6.04
CA ALA A 239 -5.84 26.34 7.06
C ALA A 239 -4.45 25.77 7.31
N ALA A 240 -4.27 25.19 8.49
CA ALA A 240 -3.11 24.39 8.86
C ALA A 240 -3.62 23.06 9.41
N THR A 241 -3.34 21.98 8.70
CA THR A 241 -3.89 20.65 8.97
C THR A 241 -2.77 19.71 9.39
N LEU A 242 -2.94 19.08 10.55
CA LEU A 242 -2.05 18.12 11.17
C LEU A 242 -2.34 16.69 10.68
N TYR A 243 -1.28 16.04 10.23
CA TYR A 243 -1.17 14.61 9.96
C TYR A 243 -0.28 14.00 11.02
N ASP A 244 -0.89 13.31 11.98
CA ASP A 244 -0.22 12.76 13.17
C ASP A 244 -0.32 11.23 13.18
N PRO A 245 0.65 10.50 12.60
CA PRO A 245 0.66 9.05 12.67
C PRO A 245 0.94 8.59 14.11
N PRO A 246 0.51 7.38 14.51
CA PRO A 246 0.67 6.88 15.88
C PRO A 246 2.11 6.37 16.14
N ILE A 247 3.10 7.25 15.95
CA ILE A 247 4.53 7.03 16.11
C ILE A 247 5.17 8.31 16.69
N GLU A 248 6.37 8.23 17.25
CA GLU A 248 7.00 9.36 17.93
C GLU A 248 7.98 10.12 17.02
N GLU A 249 8.37 9.52 15.90
CA GLU A 249 9.46 9.97 15.05
C GLU A 249 9.12 11.22 14.24
N PHE A 250 7.85 11.43 13.88
CA PHE A 250 7.43 12.62 13.13
C PHE A 250 5.91 12.84 13.12
N SER A 251 5.55 14.11 12.92
CA SER A 251 4.24 14.55 12.46
C SER A 251 4.42 15.56 11.32
N VAL A 252 3.37 15.77 10.50
CA VAL A 252 3.41 16.69 9.36
C VAL A 252 2.26 17.69 9.44
N VAL A 253 2.52 18.98 9.23
CA VAL A 253 1.47 20.00 9.07
C VAL A 253 1.47 20.51 7.64
N LYS A 254 0.34 20.37 6.94
CA LYS A 254 0.08 21.07 5.68
C LYS A 254 -0.53 22.43 5.96
N THR A 255 0.02 23.48 5.39
CA THR A 255 -0.51 24.85 5.53
C THR A 255 -0.83 25.43 4.18
N ASP A 256 -2.08 25.83 3.98
CA ASP A 256 -2.54 26.55 2.79
C ASP A 256 -2.91 27.98 3.17
N LEU A 257 -2.17 28.95 2.62
CA LEU A 257 -2.47 30.38 2.73
C LEU A 257 -3.08 30.86 1.39
N LYS A 258 -4.37 31.20 1.40
CA LYS A 258 -5.20 31.39 0.19
C LYS A 258 -5.44 32.85 -0.18
N LYS A 259 -4.57 33.75 0.28
CA LYS A 259 -4.70 35.18 0.04
C LYS A 259 -3.39 35.90 0.29
N LYS A 260 -3.12 36.95 -0.49
CA LYS A 260 -1.94 37.81 -0.27
C LYS A 260 -2.01 38.46 1.11
N GLY A 261 -0.91 38.37 1.87
CA GLY A 261 -0.81 38.87 3.24
C GLY A 261 -1.45 37.98 4.30
N ALA A 262 -1.99 36.81 3.92
CA ALA A 262 -2.34 35.76 4.87
C ALA A 262 -1.07 35.31 5.61
N LYS A 263 -1.17 35.15 6.94
CA LYS A 263 -0.05 34.70 7.78
C LYS A 263 -0.44 33.52 8.66
N ALA A 264 0.50 32.61 8.83
CA ALA A 264 0.47 31.55 9.84
C ALA A 264 1.69 31.70 10.76
N THR A 265 1.46 31.92 12.05
CA THR A 265 2.50 31.99 13.09
C THR A 265 2.47 30.70 13.89
N PHE A 266 3.49 29.88 13.74
CA PHE A 266 3.66 28.62 14.46
C PHE A 266 4.34 28.87 15.80
N GLU A 267 3.77 28.33 16.86
CA GLU A 267 4.39 28.36 18.18
C GLU A 267 5.72 27.59 18.18
N ALA A 268 6.59 27.95 19.12
CA ALA A 268 7.86 27.26 19.33
C ALA A 268 7.62 25.83 19.82
N ILE A 269 8.36 24.87 19.25
CA ILE A 269 8.29 23.46 19.62
C ILE A 269 9.64 22.96 20.13
N GLU A 270 9.64 21.94 21.00
CA GLU A 270 10.85 21.30 21.53
C GLU A 270 11.40 20.23 20.58
N GLY A 271 11.68 20.63 19.34
CA GLY A 271 12.32 19.78 18.35
C GLY A 271 12.53 20.46 16.99
N PRO A 272 13.25 19.80 16.06
CA PRO A 272 13.53 20.36 14.75
C PRO A 272 12.29 20.41 13.86
N SER A 273 12.30 21.30 12.86
CA SER A 273 11.31 21.31 11.79
C SER A 273 11.95 21.48 10.42
N ILE A 274 11.39 20.84 9.41
CA ILE A 274 11.71 21.04 8.01
C ILE A 274 10.46 21.55 7.32
N PHE A 275 10.56 22.72 6.69
CA PHE A 275 9.50 23.30 5.87
C PHE A 275 9.85 23.12 4.40
N ILE A 276 8.87 22.76 3.60
CA ILE A 276 8.95 22.77 2.14
C ILE A 276 7.75 23.51 1.55
N CYS A 277 7.97 24.32 0.52
CA CYS A 277 6.90 24.92 -0.27
C CYS A 277 6.63 24.10 -1.53
N THR A 278 5.37 23.69 -1.72
CA THR A 278 4.95 22.87 -2.86
C THR A 278 4.13 23.64 -3.89
N SER A 279 3.60 24.81 -3.53
CA SER A 279 2.86 25.70 -4.42
C SER A 279 2.97 27.15 -3.93
N GLY A 280 3.03 28.10 -4.87
CA GLY A 280 3.02 29.52 -4.58
C GLY A 280 4.36 30.11 -4.12
N GLU A 281 4.26 31.31 -3.53
CA GLU A 281 5.39 32.05 -3.00
C GLU A 281 5.01 32.95 -1.82
N GLY A 282 6.00 33.21 -0.97
CA GLY A 282 5.82 33.97 0.26
C GLY A 282 7.14 34.24 0.97
N LYS A 283 7.02 34.49 2.27
CA LYS A 283 8.15 34.68 3.20
C LYS A 283 8.09 33.69 4.34
N ILE A 284 9.25 33.26 4.80
CA ILE A 284 9.46 32.52 6.04
C ILE A 284 10.32 33.37 6.97
N SER A 285 9.89 33.52 8.22
CA SER A 285 10.57 34.37 9.21
C SER A 285 10.82 33.62 10.51
N VAL A 286 11.99 33.85 11.10
CA VAL A 286 12.36 33.38 12.45
C VAL A 286 13.03 34.54 13.18
N GLY A 287 12.36 35.07 14.21
CA GLY A 287 12.81 36.30 14.89
C GLY A 287 13.00 37.46 13.90
N PRO A 288 14.18 38.11 13.85
CA PRO A 288 14.44 39.21 12.91
C PRO A 288 14.80 38.75 11.49
N LYS A 289 15.05 37.45 11.28
CA LYS A 289 15.46 36.91 9.98
C LYS A 289 14.23 36.65 9.12
N VAL A 290 14.25 37.15 7.89
CA VAL A 290 13.18 36.96 6.90
C VAL A 290 13.83 36.50 5.60
N GLU A 291 13.35 35.40 5.05
CA GLU A 291 13.80 34.83 3.78
C GLU A 291 12.61 34.65 2.83
N GLU A 292 12.86 34.66 1.52
CA GLU A 292 11.86 34.28 0.54
C GLU A 292 11.65 32.76 0.53
N ILE A 293 10.42 32.31 0.33
CA ILE A 293 10.10 30.89 0.17
C ILE A 293 9.18 30.73 -1.04
N LYS A 294 9.60 29.91 -2.00
CA LYS A 294 8.93 29.67 -3.28
C LYS A 294 8.80 28.17 -3.49
N THR A 295 7.94 27.74 -4.42
CA THR A 295 7.82 26.32 -4.78
C THR A 295 9.19 25.66 -4.97
N GLY A 296 9.41 24.55 -4.26
CA GLY A 296 10.65 23.77 -4.24
C GLY A 296 11.67 24.21 -3.19
N TYR A 297 11.46 25.33 -2.49
CA TYR A 297 12.38 25.80 -1.45
C TYR A 297 12.15 25.01 -0.15
N VAL A 298 13.25 24.68 0.52
CA VAL A 298 13.27 23.91 1.76
C VAL A 298 14.04 24.67 2.82
N TYR A 299 13.49 24.72 4.03
CA TYR A 299 14.08 25.39 5.18
C TYR A 299 14.12 24.48 6.40
N PHE A 300 15.29 24.39 7.01
CA PHE A 300 15.42 23.85 8.36
C PHE A 300 15.17 24.96 9.38
N VAL A 301 14.39 24.64 10.41
CA VAL A 301 14.15 25.48 11.57
C VAL A 301 14.56 24.70 12.82
N GLY A 302 15.45 25.30 13.61
CA GLY A 302 15.91 24.70 14.86
C GLY A 302 14.84 24.74 15.95
N SER A 303 15.04 23.90 16.97
CA SER A 303 14.16 23.82 18.14
C SER A 303 13.94 25.17 18.82
N THR A 304 12.78 25.34 19.44
CA THR A 304 12.32 26.52 20.20
C THR A 304 12.14 27.82 19.38
N ALA A 305 12.24 27.75 18.06
CA ALA A 305 12.02 28.91 17.19
C ALA A 305 10.52 29.06 16.85
N GLU A 306 9.99 30.26 17.04
CA GLU A 306 8.72 30.69 16.42
C GLU A 306 8.95 30.91 14.91
N VAL A 307 8.02 30.44 14.08
CA VAL A 307 8.08 30.58 12.63
C VAL A 307 6.86 31.32 12.11
N VAL A 308 7.08 32.31 11.25
CA VAL A 308 5.99 33.01 10.55
C VAL A 308 6.08 32.75 9.06
N LEU A 309 5.01 32.20 8.49
CA LEU A 309 4.79 32.12 7.05
C LEU A 309 3.85 33.25 6.62
N GLU A 310 4.19 33.94 5.53
CA GLU A 310 3.35 35.00 4.94
C GLU A 310 3.24 34.81 3.43
N SER A 311 2.01 34.72 2.91
CA SER A 311 1.78 34.59 1.47
C SER A 311 1.97 35.91 0.73
N GLU A 312 2.65 35.88 -0.43
CA GLU A 312 2.73 37.01 -1.35
C GLU A 312 1.73 36.92 -2.52
N GLY A 313 1.00 35.80 -2.64
CA GLY A 313 0.02 35.51 -3.69
C GLY A 313 -1.32 34.96 -3.18
N GLU A 314 -2.15 34.48 -4.11
CA GLU A 314 -3.49 33.91 -3.81
C GLU A 314 -3.44 32.43 -3.39
N GLU A 315 -2.31 31.77 -3.60
CA GLU A 315 -2.07 30.39 -3.19
C GLU A 315 -0.62 30.28 -2.69
N PHE A 316 -0.45 29.69 -1.52
CA PHE A 316 0.85 29.38 -0.94
C PHE A 316 0.70 28.17 -0.02
N THR A 317 1.23 27.02 -0.47
CA THR A 317 1.13 25.75 0.24
C THR A 317 2.51 25.30 0.72
N THR A 318 2.58 24.96 2.00
CA THR A 318 3.78 24.42 2.63
C THR A 318 3.48 23.16 3.43
N PHE A 319 4.49 22.32 3.61
CA PHE A 319 4.47 21.20 4.54
C PHE A 319 5.59 21.37 5.56
N LYS A 320 5.25 21.25 6.84
CA LYS A 320 6.16 21.25 7.98
C LYS A 320 6.26 19.83 8.52
N ALA A 321 7.38 19.15 8.34
CA ALA A 321 7.68 17.93 9.09
C ALA A 321 8.41 18.30 10.38
N PHE A 322 8.05 17.68 11.50
CA PHE A 322 8.65 17.97 12.80
C PHE A 322 8.56 16.75 13.71
N CYS A 323 9.40 16.73 14.74
CA CYS A 323 9.30 15.81 15.86
C CYS A 323 9.42 16.62 17.17
N GLU A 324 8.78 16.16 18.24
CA GLU A 324 8.89 16.78 19.56
C GLU A 324 9.47 15.76 20.55
N LEU A 325 10.46 16.18 21.33
CA LEU A 325 10.97 15.36 22.42
C LEU A 325 9.99 15.44 23.59
N HIS A 326 8.95 14.61 23.59
CA HIS A 326 8.16 14.44 24.80
C HIS A 326 9.02 13.77 25.87
N GLY A 327 9.10 14.35 27.06
CA GLY A 327 9.98 13.96 28.18
C GLY A 327 9.76 12.55 28.77
N LYS A 328 9.83 11.51 27.96
CA LYS A 328 10.13 10.15 28.39
C LYS A 328 11.58 9.86 28.02
N GLU A 329 12.38 9.69 29.05
CA GLU A 329 13.75 9.18 29.00
C GLU A 329 13.75 7.87 28.20
N ASP A 330 14.15 7.92 26.92
CA ASP A 330 14.77 6.84 26.13
C ASP A 330 14.74 7.11 24.59
N ALA A 331 14.81 8.38 24.16
CA ALA A 331 15.07 8.68 22.74
C ALA A 331 16.57 8.88 22.51
N ASP A 332 17.20 7.97 21.77
CA ASP A 332 18.52 8.17 21.18
C ASP A 332 18.53 9.52 20.44
N ALA A 333 19.51 10.38 20.74
CA ALA A 333 19.63 11.77 20.25
C ALA A 333 19.88 11.90 18.72
N ASN A 334 19.54 10.89 17.93
CA ASN A 334 19.74 10.81 16.49
C ASN A 334 18.44 10.72 15.67
N SER A 335 17.25 10.80 16.27
CA SER A 335 15.97 10.78 15.54
C SER A 335 15.62 12.14 14.91
N CYS A 336 16.38 12.55 13.90
CA CYS A 336 15.96 13.65 13.03
C CYS A 336 15.01 13.09 11.96
N PRO A 337 13.79 13.62 11.79
CA PRO A 337 12.87 13.14 10.77
C PRO A 337 13.45 13.40 9.39
N GLU A 338 13.38 12.41 8.52
CA GLU A 338 13.79 12.54 7.13
C GLU A 338 12.55 12.85 6.28
N LEU A 339 12.53 14.06 5.73
CA LEU A 339 11.52 14.46 4.75
C LEU A 339 12.06 14.19 3.36
N SER A 340 11.50 13.21 2.67
CA SER A 340 11.84 12.92 1.28
C SER A 340 10.71 13.39 0.37
N MET A 341 11.07 14.07 -0.72
CA MET A 341 10.14 14.24 -1.83
C MET A 341 10.47 13.21 -2.87
N THR A 342 9.71 12.13 -2.88
CA THR A 342 9.73 11.14 -3.93
C THR A 342 8.73 11.55 -5.00
N SER A 343 9.22 11.96 -6.17
CA SER A 343 8.37 12.08 -7.37
C SER A 343 8.07 10.69 -7.91
N HIS A 344 7.35 9.91 -7.12
CA HIS A 344 6.72 8.68 -7.57
C HIS A 344 5.24 8.85 -7.44
N THR A 345 4.62 8.18 -8.36
CA THR A 345 3.37 8.66 -8.81
C THR A 345 2.29 8.21 -7.70
N SER A 346 1.37 9.05 -7.20
CA SER A 346 0.26 8.84 -6.19
C SER A 346 -0.90 7.89 -6.55
N GLU A 347 -0.58 6.63 -6.76
CA GLU A 347 -1.49 5.49 -6.58
C GLU A 347 -0.72 4.56 -5.66
N ALA A 348 -1.27 4.21 -4.50
CA ALA A 348 -0.59 3.30 -3.59
C ALA A 348 -1.26 1.93 -3.67
N VAL A 349 -0.45 0.89 -3.64
CA VAL A 349 -0.93 -0.48 -3.52
C VAL A 349 -0.37 -1.05 -2.23
N VAL A 350 -1.22 -1.48 -1.30
CA VAL A 350 -0.82 -1.94 0.05
C VAL A 350 -1.30 -3.36 0.33
N LEU A 351 -0.43 -4.25 0.80
CA LEU A 351 -0.76 -5.63 1.17
C LEU A 351 -1.51 -5.62 2.46
N ARG A 352 -2.81 -5.72 2.31
CA ARG A 352 -3.66 -6.32 3.31
C ARG A 352 -4.56 -7.30 2.59
N GLY A 353 -4.64 -8.53 3.11
CA GLY A 353 -5.36 -9.60 2.44
C GLY A 353 -6.75 -9.14 2.00
N ARG A 354 -7.14 -9.48 0.78
CA ARG A 354 -8.52 -9.26 0.34
C ARG A 354 -9.39 -10.28 1.06
N ALA A 355 -10.26 -9.82 1.94
CA ALA A 355 -11.32 -10.62 2.54
C ALA A 355 -12.38 -10.94 1.48
#